data_AF-A0A6M0L0N6-F1
#
_entry.id   AF-A0A6M0L0N6-F1
#
_cell.length_a   1.000
_cell.length_b   1.000
_cell.length_c   1.000
_cell.angle_alpha   90.00
_cell.angle_beta   90.00
_cell.angle_gamma   90.00
#
_symmetry.space_group_name_H-M   'P 1'
#
loop_
_entity.id
_entity.type
_entity.pdbx_description
1 polymer ?
#
loop_
_entity_poly.entity_id
_entity_poly.type
_entity_poly.pdbx_seq_one_letter_code
_entity_poly.pdbx_strand_id
1 'polypeptide(L)'
;MKKDLTFLKKNRLTQYNRTDPDAKVMVKPAHNLMAYNSQIVVDDSFKFIVATEVSSDGNDYGKLHSMATQTKEITKNDDITIVADTGYYSAKEIEKCQEDGIDAVVSMPNKEKQQKDRGFFLHSDFIYDKEIDSYICPNQQILTKSNSVITKDNATKNYVYRAGSKTCKACPLRDNCIPKKTAYKRVSRSECLDSVIKHKEKMQSNIAKELIKRRGSIVEHPFGTIKRHLGWEHFLVRGIEKVSGENALIMFSYNFRRLLNLIGIALFRKLIIALKDGNIQEIKGEIEAYILLFLDIWKYFIKIREFYNFREESVIYME
;
A
#
# COMPACT_ATOMS: atom_id res chain seq x y z
N MET A 1 -14.32 34.27 -7.20
CA MET A 1 -15.12 33.36 -6.35
C MET A 1 -16.37 32.80 -7.04
N LYS A 2 -17.42 33.59 -7.37
CA LYS A 2 -18.63 33.03 -8.05
C LYS A 2 -18.31 32.38 -9.42
N LYS A 3 -17.47 33.02 -10.25
CA LYS A 3 -17.01 32.47 -11.53
C LYS A 3 -16.25 31.14 -11.36
N ASP A 4 -15.40 31.04 -10.35
CA ASP A 4 -14.61 29.84 -10.06
C ASP A 4 -15.50 28.67 -9.58
N LEU A 5 -16.47 28.95 -8.71
CA LEU A 5 -17.44 27.93 -8.25
C LEU A 5 -18.33 27.44 -9.40
N THR A 6 -18.73 28.32 -10.31
CA THR A 6 -19.47 27.92 -11.52
C THR A 6 -18.62 27.06 -12.44
N PHE A 7 -17.33 27.38 -12.61
CA PHE A 7 -16.38 26.56 -13.38
C PHE A 7 -16.22 25.16 -12.78
N LEU A 8 -16.03 25.06 -11.46
CA LEU A 8 -15.92 23.78 -10.76
C LEU A 8 -17.18 22.92 -10.94
N LYS A 9 -18.37 23.51 -10.75
CA LYS A 9 -19.65 22.82 -10.95
C LYS A 9 -19.83 22.36 -12.41
N LYS A 10 -19.52 23.21 -13.39
CA LYS A 10 -19.65 22.89 -14.82
C LYS A 10 -18.76 21.71 -15.21
N ASN A 11 -17.55 21.64 -14.68
CA ASN A 11 -16.57 20.60 -14.98
C ASN A 11 -16.61 19.41 -14.00
N ARG A 12 -17.56 19.40 -13.05
CA ARG A 12 -17.67 18.39 -11.98
C ARG A 12 -16.36 18.21 -11.18
N LEU A 13 -15.64 19.29 -10.96
CA LEU A 13 -14.39 19.33 -10.21
C LEU A 13 -14.64 19.78 -8.77
N THR A 14 -13.90 19.22 -7.82
CA THR A 14 -13.89 19.66 -6.41
C THR A 14 -12.83 20.72 -6.14
N GLN A 15 -11.81 20.79 -6.99
CA GLN A 15 -10.69 21.73 -6.90
C GLN A 15 -10.16 22.04 -8.30
N TYR A 16 -9.48 23.18 -8.44
CA TYR A 16 -8.81 23.57 -9.68
C TYR A 16 -7.60 24.43 -9.36
N ASN A 17 -6.44 24.00 -9.83
CA ASN A 17 -5.21 24.76 -9.76
C ASN A 17 -5.00 25.51 -11.09
N ARG A 18 -4.94 26.84 -11.01
CA ARG A 18 -4.84 27.72 -12.19
C ARG A 18 -3.49 27.64 -12.88
N THR A 19 -2.43 27.36 -12.13
CA THR A 19 -1.05 27.33 -12.66
C THR A 19 -0.62 25.96 -13.12
N ASP A 20 -1.14 24.91 -12.48
CA ASP A 20 -0.89 23.52 -12.84
C ASP A 20 -2.16 22.69 -12.67
N PRO A 21 -2.96 22.50 -13.72
CA PRO A 21 -4.26 21.81 -13.64
C PRO A 21 -4.18 20.38 -13.10
N ASP A 22 -3.03 19.72 -13.20
CA ASP A 22 -2.85 18.32 -12.78
C ASP A 22 -2.42 18.20 -11.32
N ALA A 23 -1.86 19.25 -10.72
CA ALA A 23 -1.48 19.24 -9.31
C ALA A 23 -2.70 19.46 -8.40
N LYS A 24 -2.97 18.52 -7.50
CA LYS A 24 -4.10 18.56 -6.55
C LYS A 24 -3.62 18.82 -5.13
N VAL A 25 -4.55 19.24 -4.27
CA VAL A 25 -4.31 19.40 -2.84
C VAL A 25 -3.94 18.05 -2.21
N MET A 26 -2.76 18.03 -1.59
CA MET A 26 -2.30 16.99 -0.69
C MET A 26 -2.33 17.54 0.74
N VAL A 27 -3.07 16.85 1.61
CA VAL A 27 -3.23 17.23 3.02
C VAL A 27 -2.11 16.59 3.82
N LYS A 28 -1.27 17.41 4.46
CA LYS A 28 -0.28 16.95 5.45
C LYS A 28 -0.63 17.52 6.82
N PRO A 29 -0.18 16.88 7.93
CA PRO A 29 -0.51 17.35 9.28
C PRO A 29 -0.19 18.83 9.55
N ALA A 30 0.88 19.36 8.93
CA ALA A 30 1.33 20.73 9.14
C ALA A 30 0.79 21.74 8.11
N HIS A 31 0.48 21.31 6.88
CA HIS A 31 0.06 22.21 5.80
C HIS A 31 -0.59 21.45 4.64
N ASN A 32 -1.39 22.17 3.85
CA ASN A 32 -1.92 21.69 2.58
C ASN A 32 -1.09 22.26 1.43
N LEU A 33 -0.69 21.44 0.46
CA LEU A 33 0.05 21.89 -0.72
C LEU A 33 -0.59 21.36 -2.00
N MET A 34 -0.51 22.12 -3.08
CA MET A 34 -0.73 21.59 -4.42
C MET A 34 0.50 20.77 -4.80
N ALA A 35 0.33 19.47 -4.97
CA ALA A 35 1.43 18.54 -5.18
C ALA A 35 1.01 17.36 -6.06
N TYR A 36 2.03 16.63 -6.48
CA TYR A 36 1.88 15.28 -7.02
C TYR A 36 2.29 14.26 -5.97
N ASN A 37 1.67 13.09 -6.04
CA ASN A 37 2.01 11.95 -5.21
C ASN A 37 2.96 11.03 -5.98
N SER A 38 4.19 10.88 -5.48
CA SER A 38 5.20 9.98 -6.04
C SER A 38 5.17 8.65 -5.31
N GLN A 39 4.96 7.58 -6.07
CA GLN A 39 4.86 6.20 -5.61
C GLN A 39 6.15 5.48 -6.00
N ILE A 40 6.70 4.67 -5.09
CA ILE A 40 7.87 3.83 -5.37
C ILE A 40 7.68 2.43 -4.81
N VAL A 41 8.21 1.43 -5.51
CA VAL A 41 8.44 0.07 -5.01
C VAL A 41 9.94 -0.14 -4.91
N VAL A 42 10.38 -0.69 -3.78
CA VAL A 42 11.80 -0.79 -3.43
C VAL A 42 12.10 -2.24 -3.08
N ASP A 43 13.18 -2.79 -3.63
CA ASP A 43 13.60 -4.15 -3.29
C ASP A 43 14.22 -4.21 -1.88
N ASP A 44 14.04 -5.33 -1.19
CA ASP A 44 14.48 -5.47 0.19
C ASP A 44 15.96 -5.84 0.34
N SER A 45 16.62 -6.28 -0.73
CA SER A 45 17.97 -6.84 -0.70
C SER A 45 19.01 -5.73 -0.89
N PHE A 46 18.89 -4.98 -1.99
CA PHE A 46 19.83 -3.95 -2.40
C PHE A 46 19.27 -2.53 -2.35
N LYS A 47 17.97 -2.36 -2.07
CA LYS A 47 17.31 -1.05 -1.91
C LYS A 47 17.25 -0.23 -3.22
N PHE A 48 17.23 -0.90 -4.37
CA PHE A 48 16.87 -0.31 -5.65
C PHE A 48 15.37 -0.05 -5.73
N ILE A 49 15.04 1.04 -6.41
CA ILE A 49 13.67 1.37 -6.81
C ILE A 49 13.36 0.55 -8.06
N VAL A 50 12.37 -0.32 -7.97
CA VAL A 50 11.99 -1.25 -9.06
C VAL A 50 10.92 -0.65 -9.94
N ALA A 51 9.92 0.02 -9.35
CA ALA A 51 8.83 0.67 -10.06
C ALA A 51 8.55 2.04 -9.44
N THR A 52 8.09 2.99 -10.26
CA THR A 52 7.67 4.31 -9.79
C THR A 52 6.52 4.87 -10.64
N GLU A 53 5.57 5.55 -10.01
CA GLU A 53 4.45 6.21 -10.68
C GLU A 53 4.21 7.58 -10.02
N VAL A 54 3.78 8.55 -10.82
CA VAL A 54 3.28 9.84 -10.31
C VAL A 54 1.78 9.88 -10.46
N SER A 55 1.09 10.27 -9.40
CA SER A 55 -0.35 10.47 -9.39
C SER A 55 -0.71 11.89 -8.97
N SER A 56 -1.78 12.42 -9.57
CA SER A 56 -2.43 13.64 -9.11
C SER A 56 -3.31 13.42 -7.87
N ASP A 57 -3.55 12.19 -7.45
CA ASP A 57 -4.43 11.92 -6.32
C ASP A 57 -3.68 12.13 -5.00
N GLY A 58 -4.31 12.84 -4.07
CA GLY A 58 -3.69 13.22 -2.79
C GLY A 58 -3.59 12.08 -1.77
N ASN A 59 -3.92 10.84 -2.14
CA ASN A 59 -3.83 9.65 -1.31
C ASN A 59 -3.29 8.47 -2.13
N ASP A 60 -2.82 7.43 -1.44
CA ASP A 60 -2.24 6.21 -2.05
C ASP A 60 -3.32 5.16 -2.39
N TYR A 61 -4.59 5.55 -2.27
CA TYR A 61 -5.71 4.65 -2.43
C TYR A 61 -5.85 4.22 -3.90
N GLY A 62 -5.90 2.90 -4.15
CA GLY A 62 -6.06 2.38 -5.51
C GLY A 62 -4.77 2.30 -6.33
N LYS A 63 -3.60 2.39 -5.67
CA LYS A 63 -2.27 2.30 -6.32
C LYS A 63 -1.53 0.99 -6.06
N LEU A 64 -2.10 0.10 -5.25
CA LEU A 64 -1.45 -1.15 -4.87
C LEU A 64 -1.28 -2.09 -6.06
N HIS A 65 -2.37 -2.39 -6.77
CA HIS A 65 -2.36 -3.39 -7.83
C HIS A 65 -1.51 -2.92 -9.02
N SER A 66 -1.65 -1.67 -9.44
CA SER A 66 -0.87 -1.12 -10.56
C SER A 66 0.65 -1.19 -10.32
N MET A 67 1.10 -0.80 -9.13
CA MET A 67 2.52 -0.83 -8.77
C MET A 67 3.03 -2.26 -8.61
N ALA A 68 2.20 -3.15 -8.08
CA ALA A 68 2.51 -4.57 -7.91
C ALA A 68 2.69 -5.28 -9.27
N THR A 69 1.77 -5.07 -10.21
CA THR A 69 1.84 -5.64 -11.57
C THR A 69 3.05 -5.13 -12.32
N GLN A 70 3.33 -3.82 -12.30
CA GLN A 70 4.55 -3.26 -12.89
C GLN A 70 5.82 -3.89 -12.30
N THR A 71 5.85 -4.12 -10.99
CA THR A 71 6.98 -4.78 -10.32
C THR A 71 7.15 -6.22 -10.80
N LYS A 72 6.05 -6.97 -10.93
CA LYS A 72 6.05 -8.35 -11.47
C LYS A 72 6.61 -8.39 -12.89
N GLU A 73 6.15 -7.49 -13.76
CA GLU A 73 6.60 -7.39 -15.16
C GLU A 73 8.08 -7.04 -15.27
N ILE A 74 8.56 -6.07 -14.49
CA ILE A 74 9.95 -5.61 -14.51
C ILE A 74 10.90 -6.69 -13.99
N THR A 75 10.53 -7.35 -12.89
CA THR A 75 11.37 -8.39 -12.26
C THR A 75 11.27 -9.73 -12.95
N LYS A 76 10.22 -9.97 -13.74
CA LYS A 76 9.88 -11.28 -14.33
C LYS A 76 9.86 -12.39 -13.28
N ASN A 77 9.46 -12.04 -12.06
CA ASN A 77 9.34 -12.97 -10.95
C ASN A 77 7.85 -13.16 -10.65
N ASP A 78 7.36 -14.38 -10.85
CA ASP A 78 5.97 -14.71 -10.57
C ASP A 78 5.67 -14.86 -9.08
N ASP A 79 6.69 -15.14 -8.26
CA ASP A 79 6.61 -15.29 -6.82
C ASP A 79 7.09 -14.01 -6.13
N ILE A 80 6.23 -12.98 -6.15
CA ILE A 80 6.51 -11.69 -5.53
C ILE A 80 5.59 -11.42 -4.33
N THR A 81 6.21 -10.99 -3.23
CA THR A 81 5.50 -10.44 -2.07
C THR A 81 5.58 -8.91 -2.10
N ILE A 82 4.42 -8.24 -2.14
CA ILE A 82 4.33 -6.78 -2.11
C ILE A 82 3.87 -6.33 -0.73
N VAL A 83 4.71 -5.55 -0.04
CA VAL A 83 4.44 -5.07 1.31
C VAL A 83 4.15 -3.57 1.28
N ALA A 84 2.94 -3.17 1.72
CA ALA A 84 2.50 -1.78 1.69
C ALA A 84 1.91 -1.32 3.03
N ASP A 85 1.82 0.00 3.22
CA ASP A 85 1.22 0.58 4.42
C ASP A 85 -0.31 0.60 4.36
N THR A 86 -0.93 1.18 5.39
CA THR A 86 -2.41 1.24 5.48
C THR A 86 -3.04 2.18 4.44
N GLY A 87 -2.28 3.12 3.87
CA GLY A 87 -2.73 4.05 2.83
C GLY A 87 -3.10 3.33 1.53
N TYR A 88 -2.40 2.23 1.21
CA TYR A 88 -2.67 1.38 0.04
C TYR A 88 -3.82 0.39 0.24
N TYR A 89 -4.39 0.29 1.45
CA TYR A 89 -5.42 -0.70 1.74
C TYR A 89 -6.72 -0.43 0.96
N SER A 90 -7.05 -1.35 0.06
CA SER A 90 -8.32 -1.42 -0.65
C SER A 90 -8.70 -2.87 -0.87
N ALA A 91 -9.91 -3.25 -0.45
CA ALA A 91 -10.42 -4.61 -0.61
C ALA A 91 -10.37 -5.09 -2.07
N LYS A 92 -10.70 -4.18 -3.00
CA LYS A 92 -10.71 -4.44 -4.44
C LYS A 92 -9.30 -4.57 -5.03
N GLU A 93 -8.34 -3.81 -4.51
CA GLU A 93 -6.96 -3.91 -4.98
C GLU A 93 -6.29 -5.19 -4.47
N ILE A 94 -6.56 -5.57 -3.21
CA ILE A 94 -6.12 -6.84 -2.63
C ILE A 94 -6.67 -8.02 -3.43
N GLU A 95 -7.96 -7.98 -3.79
CA GLU A 95 -8.58 -9.01 -4.63
C GLU A 95 -7.88 -9.13 -5.99
N LYS A 96 -7.67 -8.02 -6.72
CA LYS A 96 -6.93 -8.05 -7.99
C LYS A 96 -5.51 -8.60 -7.83
N CYS A 97 -4.79 -8.23 -6.77
CA CYS A 97 -3.48 -8.81 -6.49
C CYS A 97 -3.56 -10.33 -6.30
N GLN A 98 -4.55 -10.83 -5.57
CA GLN A 98 -4.76 -12.27 -5.39
C GLN A 98 -5.11 -12.98 -6.70
N GLU A 99 -5.93 -12.35 -7.56
CA GLU A 99 -6.30 -12.87 -8.88
C GLU A 99 -5.07 -12.99 -9.82
N ASP A 100 -4.15 -12.02 -9.75
CA ASP A 100 -2.91 -12.02 -10.54
C ASP A 100 -1.76 -12.81 -9.90
N GLY A 101 -2.04 -13.55 -8.83
CA GLY A 101 -1.07 -14.37 -8.11
C GLY A 101 0.03 -13.54 -7.43
N ILE A 102 -0.27 -12.31 -7.01
CA ILE A 102 0.66 -11.43 -6.29
C ILE A 102 0.36 -11.50 -4.79
N ASP A 103 1.39 -11.82 -4.00
CA ASP A 103 1.25 -11.96 -2.56
C ASP A 103 1.29 -10.59 -1.84
N ALA A 104 0.13 -9.96 -1.66
CA ALA A 104 0.03 -8.65 -1.00
C ALA A 104 0.03 -8.75 0.54
N VAL A 105 0.83 -7.93 1.22
CA VAL A 105 0.88 -7.77 2.68
C VAL A 105 0.63 -6.30 3.00
N VAL A 106 -0.57 -5.97 3.44
CA VAL A 106 -1.02 -4.58 3.60
C VAL A 106 -1.71 -4.41 4.95
N SER A 107 -1.25 -3.46 5.75
CA SER A 107 -1.83 -3.15 7.05
C SER A 107 -3.30 -2.74 6.94
N MET A 108 -4.14 -3.27 7.82
CA MET A 108 -5.58 -2.99 7.82
C MET A 108 -5.97 -1.92 8.84
N PRO A 109 -6.90 -1.00 8.52
CA PRO A 109 -7.39 -0.03 9.49
C PRO A 109 -8.25 -0.72 10.56
N ASN A 110 -8.03 -0.39 11.83
CA ASN A 110 -8.69 -1.03 12.97
C ASN A 110 -10.10 -0.47 13.21
N LYS A 111 -11.06 -0.80 12.33
CA LYS A 111 -12.45 -0.32 12.40
C LYS A 111 -13.36 -1.14 13.34
N GLU A 112 -12.94 -2.35 13.74
CA GLU A 112 -13.79 -3.27 14.50
C GLU A 112 -13.95 -2.88 15.98
N LYS A 113 -12.98 -2.18 16.58
CA LYS A 113 -13.06 -1.71 17.98
C LYS A 113 -14.28 -0.82 18.26
N GLN A 114 -14.69 0.03 17.31
CA GLN A 114 -15.78 1.00 17.53
C GLN A 114 -17.19 0.39 17.62
N GLN A 115 -17.40 -0.83 17.08
CA GLN A 115 -18.73 -1.44 17.03
C GLN A 115 -18.99 -2.36 18.24
N LYS A 116 -17.94 -3.00 18.78
CA LYS A 116 -18.02 -3.89 19.95
C LYS A 116 -18.49 -3.15 21.22
N ASP A 117 -18.11 -1.89 21.35
CA ASP A 117 -18.45 -1.06 22.53
C ASP A 117 -19.94 -0.69 22.62
N ARG A 118 -20.75 -0.95 21.58
CA ARG A 118 -22.18 -0.62 21.54
C ARG A 118 -23.12 -1.80 21.87
N GLY A 119 -22.58 -2.99 22.17
CA GLY A 119 -23.38 -4.15 22.60
C GLY A 119 -24.26 -4.79 21.51
N PHE A 120 -24.09 -4.43 20.25
CA PHE A 120 -24.82 -5.04 19.13
C PHE A 120 -24.06 -6.23 18.55
N PHE A 121 -24.80 -7.22 18.01
CA PHE A 121 -24.23 -8.29 17.20
C PHE A 121 -23.38 -7.72 16.04
N LEU A 122 -22.19 -8.28 15.90
CA LEU A 122 -21.20 -7.98 14.88
C LEU A 122 -21.56 -8.67 13.57
N HIS A 123 -20.89 -8.29 12.47
CA HIS A 123 -21.06 -8.98 11.20
C HIS A 123 -20.64 -10.46 11.28
N SER A 124 -19.65 -10.79 12.12
CA SER A 124 -19.18 -12.15 12.39
C SER A 124 -20.25 -13.07 12.99
N ASP A 125 -21.30 -12.50 13.61
CA ASP A 125 -22.38 -13.28 14.22
C ASP A 125 -23.45 -13.71 13.18
N PHE A 126 -23.30 -13.28 11.93
CA PHE A 126 -24.19 -13.64 10.83
C PHE A 126 -23.46 -14.59 9.88
N ILE A 127 -23.95 -15.82 9.77
CA ILE A 127 -23.34 -16.87 8.95
C ILE A 127 -23.85 -16.70 7.52
N TYR A 128 -22.95 -16.65 6.54
CA TYR A 128 -23.34 -16.64 5.14
C TYR A 128 -23.42 -18.06 4.61
N ASP A 129 -24.55 -18.40 4.00
CA ASP A 129 -24.75 -19.64 3.27
C ASP A 129 -24.59 -19.39 1.76
N LYS A 130 -23.60 -20.04 1.16
CA LYS A 130 -23.27 -19.92 -0.27
C LYS A 130 -24.30 -20.61 -1.17
N GLU A 131 -24.92 -21.70 -0.72
CA GLU A 131 -25.85 -22.50 -1.52
C GLU A 131 -27.14 -21.74 -1.80
N ILE A 132 -27.64 -21.00 -0.81
CA ILE A 132 -28.92 -20.28 -0.88
C ILE A 132 -28.74 -18.74 -1.02
N ASP A 133 -27.53 -18.26 -1.26
CA ASP A 133 -27.15 -16.83 -1.34
C ASP A 133 -27.88 -15.98 -0.28
N SER A 134 -27.68 -16.34 1.00
CA SER A 134 -28.39 -15.72 2.12
C SER A 134 -27.56 -15.70 3.41
N TYR A 135 -27.92 -14.82 4.34
CA TYR A 135 -27.33 -14.80 5.68
C TYR A 135 -28.28 -15.43 6.70
N ILE A 136 -27.73 -16.17 7.65
CA ILE A 136 -28.43 -16.71 8.82
C ILE A 136 -28.05 -15.85 10.02
N CYS A 137 -29.05 -15.26 10.69
CA CYS A 137 -28.81 -14.46 11.89
C CYS A 137 -28.68 -15.32 13.16
N PRO A 138 -28.23 -14.75 14.29
CA PRO A 138 -28.15 -15.46 15.58
C PRO A 138 -29.48 -16.07 16.06
N ASN A 139 -30.62 -15.56 15.59
CA ASN A 139 -31.95 -16.11 15.86
C ASN A 139 -32.41 -17.15 14.80
N GLN A 140 -31.48 -17.70 14.02
CA GLN A 140 -31.73 -18.70 12.96
C GLN A 140 -32.72 -18.25 11.86
N GLN A 141 -32.88 -16.94 11.66
CA GLN A 141 -33.72 -16.39 10.59
C GLN A 141 -32.87 -16.09 9.36
N ILE A 142 -33.44 -16.36 8.18
CA ILE A 142 -32.80 -16.12 6.89
C ILE A 142 -32.98 -14.65 6.49
N LEU A 143 -31.88 -14.02 6.11
CA LEU A 143 -31.79 -12.70 5.50
C LEU A 143 -31.55 -12.91 4.01
N THR A 144 -32.55 -12.60 3.20
CA THR A 144 -32.47 -12.75 1.75
C THR A 144 -31.86 -11.52 1.10
N LYS A 145 -31.23 -11.75 -0.06
CA LYS A 145 -30.66 -10.70 -0.88
C LYS A 145 -31.74 -9.74 -1.37
N SER A 146 -31.48 -8.45 -1.19
CA SER A 146 -32.29 -7.37 -1.70
C SER A 146 -31.74 -6.91 -3.05
N ASN A 147 -32.63 -6.39 -3.92
CA ASN A 147 -32.23 -5.75 -5.18
C ASN A 147 -31.42 -4.44 -4.98
N SER A 148 -31.26 -3.99 -3.73
CA SER A 148 -30.43 -2.82 -3.41
C SER A 148 -28.95 -3.18 -3.43
N VAL A 149 -28.18 -2.49 -4.27
CA VAL A 149 -26.72 -2.55 -4.30
C VAL A 149 -26.18 -1.18 -3.92
N ILE A 150 -25.27 -1.14 -2.95
CA ILE A 150 -24.58 0.08 -2.53
C ILE A 150 -23.20 0.08 -3.14
N THR A 151 -22.99 0.91 -4.15
CA THR A 151 -21.66 1.16 -4.73
C THR A 151 -20.97 2.22 -3.88
N LYS A 152 -19.80 1.88 -3.33
CA LYS A 152 -18.93 2.84 -2.63
C LYS A 152 -18.09 3.64 -3.63
N ASP A 153 -17.49 4.73 -3.16
CA ASP A 153 -16.66 5.64 -3.98
C ASP A 153 -15.50 4.94 -4.70
N ASN A 154 -15.05 3.80 -4.17
CA ASN A 154 -14.02 2.95 -4.76
C ASN A 154 -14.53 1.94 -5.81
N ALA A 155 -15.76 2.11 -6.28
CA ALA A 155 -16.47 1.19 -7.16
C ALA A 155 -16.59 -0.24 -6.63
N THR A 156 -16.50 -0.44 -5.31
CA THR A 156 -16.83 -1.72 -4.66
C THR A 156 -18.34 -1.82 -4.46
N LYS A 157 -18.92 -2.92 -4.94
CA LYS A 157 -20.35 -3.22 -4.75
C LYS A 157 -20.57 -3.91 -3.41
N ASN A 158 -21.54 -3.41 -2.66
CA ASN A 158 -22.05 -4.06 -1.46
C ASN A 158 -23.48 -4.53 -1.70
N TYR A 159 -23.67 -5.85 -1.68
CA TYR A 159 -24.97 -6.49 -1.76
C TYR A 159 -25.67 -6.41 -0.41
N VAL A 160 -26.94 -6.03 -0.42
CA VAL A 160 -27.72 -5.84 0.80
C VAL A 160 -28.57 -7.06 1.08
N TYR A 161 -28.46 -7.63 2.27
CA TYR A 161 -29.31 -8.72 2.77
C TYR A 161 -30.17 -8.19 3.91
N ARG A 162 -31.45 -8.59 3.94
CA ARG A 162 -32.40 -8.09 4.94
C ARG A 162 -33.36 -9.16 5.40
N ALA A 163 -33.77 -9.05 6.66
CA ALA A 163 -34.89 -9.82 7.19
C ALA A 163 -36.21 -9.07 6.98
N GLY A 164 -37.31 -9.80 6.99
CA GLY A 164 -38.65 -9.22 7.03
C GLY A 164 -38.86 -8.38 8.29
N SER A 165 -39.52 -7.22 8.16
CA SER A 165 -39.78 -6.33 9.29
C SER A 165 -40.66 -6.97 10.37
N LYS A 166 -41.62 -7.82 9.99
CA LYS A 166 -42.45 -8.59 10.92
C LYS A 166 -41.60 -9.56 11.76
N THR A 167 -40.69 -10.28 11.11
CA THR A 167 -39.77 -11.22 11.76
C THR A 167 -38.86 -10.53 12.77
N CYS A 168 -38.29 -9.37 12.42
CA CYS A 168 -37.44 -8.62 13.36
C CYS A 168 -38.23 -7.98 14.51
N LYS A 169 -39.49 -7.58 14.30
CA LYS A 169 -40.34 -7.00 15.37
C LYS A 169 -40.69 -8.01 16.46
N ALA A 170 -40.90 -9.28 16.09
CA ALA A 170 -41.23 -10.36 17.01
C ALA A 170 -39.98 -11.10 17.56
N CYS A 171 -38.77 -10.63 17.24
CA CYS A 171 -37.54 -11.34 17.59
C CYS A 171 -37.13 -11.11 19.06
N PRO A 172 -36.87 -12.17 19.85
CA PRO A 172 -36.44 -12.03 21.25
C PRO A 172 -35.04 -11.40 21.37
N LEU A 173 -34.20 -11.53 20.33
CA LEU A 173 -32.85 -10.98 20.29
C LEU A 173 -32.78 -9.58 19.67
N ARG A 174 -33.93 -8.90 19.48
CA ARG A 174 -34.01 -7.62 18.76
C ARG A 174 -33.13 -6.53 19.37
N ASP A 175 -33.15 -6.39 20.69
CA ASP A 175 -32.47 -5.29 21.40
C ASP A 175 -30.94 -5.37 21.28
N ASN A 176 -30.40 -6.59 21.14
CA ASN A 176 -28.98 -6.83 20.88
C ASN A 176 -28.63 -6.82 19.37
N CYS A 177 -29.61 -6.67 18.48
CA CYS A 177 -29.41 -6.83 17.04
C CYS A 177 -29.56 -5.52 16.25
N ILE A 178 -30.55 -4.68 16.60
CA ILE A 178 -30.86 -3.43 15.91
C ILE A 178 -31.23 -2.29 16.87
N PRO A 179 -30.87 -1.02 16.57
CA PRO A 179 -31.32 0.12 17.35
C PRO A 179 -32.85 0.26 17.36
N LYS A 180 -33.41 0.85 18.42
CA LYS A 180 -34.87 1.01 18.60
C LYS A 180 -35.58 1.65 17.40
N LYS A 181 -34.96 2.63 16.75
CA LYS A 181 -35.49 3.36 15.58
C LYS A 181 -35.48 2.55 14.26
N THR A 182 -34.80 1.40 14.22
CA THR A 182 -34.65 0.59 13.01
C THR A 182 -35.70 -0.52 12.97
N ALA A 183 -36.35 -0.70 11.81
CA ALA A 183 -37.46 -1.65 11.66
C ALA A 183 -37.03 -3.10 11.40
N TYR A 184 -35.85 -3.31 10.78
CA TYR A 184 -35.34 -4.63 10.43
C TYR A 184 -33.81 -4.63 10.34
N LYS A 185 -33.19 -5.80 10.53
CA LYS A 185 -31.74 -5.95 10.36
C LYS A 185 -31.38 -5.92 8.88
N ARG A 186 -30.33 -5.16 8.58
CA ARG A 186 -29.69 -5.12 7.28
C ARG A 186 -28.23 -5.54 7.46
N VAL A 187 -27.77 -6.44 6.60
CA VAL A 187 -26.38 -6.88 6.52
C VAL A 187 -25.88 -6.57 5.12
N SER A 188 -24.73 -5.93 5.00
CA SER A 188 -24.09 -5.66 3.71
C SER A 188 -22.92 -6.61 3.50
N ARG A 189 -22.88 -7.31 2.37
CA ARG A 189 -21.76 -8.14 1.93
C ARG A 189 -21.03 -7.42 0.81
N SER A 190 -19.74 -7.16 1.02
CA SER A 190 -18.86 -6.67 -0.06
C SER A 190 -18.62 -7.79 -1.06
N GLU A 191 -18.50 -7.46 -2.36
CA GLU A 191 -18.08 -8.43 -3.38
C GLU A 191 -16.71 -9.03 -3.03
N CYS A 192 -15.75 -8.20 -2.58
CA CYS A 192 -14.42 -8.63 -2.17
C CYS A 192 -14.32 -9.21 -0.74
N LEU A 193 -15.42 -9.64 -0.11
CA LEU A 193 -15.40 -10.03 1.31
C LEU A 193 -14.50 -11.24 1.57
N ASP A 194 -14.57 -12.27 0.71
CA ASP A 194 -13.79 -13.49 0.86
C ASP A 194 -12.27 -13.18 0.77
N SER A 195 -11.88 -12.33 -0.17
CA SER A 195 -10.51 -11.83 -0.37
C SER A 195 -9.99 -11.07 0.86
N VAL A 196 -10.85 -10.25 1.48
CA VAL A 196 -10.54 -9.51 2.72
C VAL A 196 -10.39 -10.44 3.92
N ILE A 197 -11.22 -11.48 4.06
CA ILE A 197 -11.12 -12.45 5.17
C ILE A 197 -9.77 -13.18 5.09
N LYS A 198 -9.43 -13.73 3.92
CA LYS A 198 -8.13 -14.38 3.68
C LYS A 198 -6.95 -13.46 4.01
N HIS A 199 -7.03 -12.21 3.56
CA HIS A 199 -6.00 -11.21 3.86
C HIS A 199 -5.90 -10.91 5.36
N LYS A 200 -7.04 -10.79 6.06
CA LYS A 200 -7.07 -10.56 7.50
C LYS A 200 -6.43 -11.70 8.28
N GLU A 201 -6.72 -12.95 7.91
CA GLU A 201 -6.08 -14.14 8.49
C GLU A 201 -4.57 -14.12 8.26
N LYS A 202 -4.13 -13.83 7.03
CA LYS A 202 -2.71 -13.67 6.71
C LYS A 202 -2.02 -12.62 7.58
N MET A 203 -2.65 -11.46 7.78
CA MET A 203 -2.10 -10.38 8.61
C MET A 203 -1.98 -10.73 10.10
N GLN A 204 -2.62 -11.81 10.57
CA GLN A 204 -2.43 -12.31 11.93
C GLN A 204 -1.11 -13.09 12.09
N SER A 205 -0.54 -13.60 11.00
CA SER A 205 0.72 -14.35 11.02
C SER A 205 1.91 -13.50 11.50
N ASN A 206 2.89 -14.16 12.12
CA ASN A 206 4.12 -13.50 12.57
C ASN A 206 4.96 -13.01 11.38
N ILE A 207 4.94 -13.75 10.27
CA ILE A 207 5.66 -13.39 9.03
C ILE A 207 5.14 -12.05 8.49
N ALA A 208 3.81 -11.89 8.34
CA ALA A 208 3.23 -10.65 7.85
C ALA A 208 3.54 -9.45 8.76
N LYS A 209 3.51 -9.66 10.08
CA LYS A 209 3.86 -8.61 11.06
C LYS A 209 5.31 -8.16 10.93
N GLU A 210 6.24 -9.11 10.77
CA GLU A 210 7.66 -8.80 10.60
C GLU A 210 7.93 -8.07 9.27
N LEU A 211 7.28 -8.49 8.18
CA LEU A 211 7.37 -7.82 6.89
C LEU A 211 6.92 -6.36 6.97
N ILE A 212 5.77 -6.09 7.60
CA ILE A 212 5.26 -4.73 7.82
C ILE A 212 6.23 -3.89 8.66
N LYS A 213 6.83 -4.48 9.70
CA LYS A 213 7.80 -3.80 10.55
C LYS A 213 9.04 -3.39 9.77
N ARG A 214 9.58 -4.28 8.94
CA ARG A 214 10.78 -4.02 8.11
C ARG A 214 10.51 -3.00 7.01
N ARG A 215 9.31 -2.98 6.42
CA ARG A 215 8.93 -2.11 5.29
C ARG A 215 9.29 -0.64 5.49
N GLY A 216 9.03 -0.09 6.69
CA GLY A 216 9.30 1.32 7.01
C GLY A 216 10.74 1.71 6.67
N SER A 217 11.72 0.98 7.23
CA SER A 217 13.15 1.22 6.98
C SER A 217 13.58 1.03 5.52
N ILE A 218 12.87 0.20 4.75
CA ILE A 218 13.23 -0.11 3.36
C ILE A 218 12.81 1.05 2.45
N VAL A 219 11.56 1.49 2.55
CA VAL A 219 10.99 2.52 1.64
C VAL A 219 11.39 3.93 2.07
N GLU A 220 11.58 4.18 3.37
CA GLU A 220 12.03 5.48 3.87
C GLU A 220 13.48 5.79 3.47
N HIS A 221 14.32 4.77 3.28
CA HIS A 221 15.73 4.98 2.93
C HIS A 221 15.93 5.69 1.58
N PRO A 222 15.34 5.23 0.45
CA PRO A 222 15.40 5.96 -0.82
C PRO A 222 14.81 7.36 -0.71
N PHE A 223 13.63 7.51 -0.08
CA PHE A 223 13.01 8.83 0.07
C PHE A 223 13.86 9.80 0.89
N GLY A 224 14.45 9.34 2.00
CA GLY A 224 15.35 10.13 2.82
C GLY A 224 16.60 10.56 2.04
N THR A 225 17.18 9.64 1.27
CA THR A 225 18.34 9.94 0.42
C THR A 225 18.00 10.97 -0.64
N ILE A 226 16.89 10.79 -1.37
CA ILE A 226 16.46 11.69 -2.44
C ILE A 226 16.15 13.09 -1.88
N LYS A 227 15.35 13.16 -0.81
CA LYS A 227 14.87 14.45 -0.29
C LYS A 227 15.96 15.19 0.49
N ARG A 228 16.68 14.50 1.38
CA ARG A 228 17.62 15.14 2.31
C ARG A 228 19.04 15.23 1.77
N HIS A 229 19.50 14.19 1.08
CA HIS A 229 20.89 14.16 0.61
C HIS A 229 21.03 14.69 -0.82
N LEU A 230 20.09 14.40 -1.72
CA LEU A 230 20.08 14.96 -3.08
C LEU A 230 19.35 16.31 -3.16
N GLY A 231 18.63 16.71 -2.11
CA GLY A 231 17.92 18.00 -2.04
C GLY A 231 16.64 18.08 -2.88
N TRP A 232 16.13 16.95 -3.38
CA TRP A 232 14.92 16.92 -4.20
C TRP A 232 13.66 16.89 -3.35
N GLU A 233 13.19 18.08 -2.98
CA GLU A 233 11.96 18.27 -2.21
C GLU A 233 10.76 18.74 -3.04
N HIS A 234 10.97 19.16 -4.29
CA HIS A 234 9.94 19.64 -5.22
C HIS A 234 10.26 19.32 -6.68
N PHE A 235 9.23 19.36 -7.53
CA PHE A 235 9.36 19.22 -8.98
C PHE A 235 9.60 20.59 -9.65
N LEU A 236 10.40 20.59 -10.71
CA LEU A 236 10.76 21.77 -11.49
C LEU A 236 9.83 22.00 -12.68
N VAL A 237 9.14 20.95 -13.14
CA VAL A 237 8.19 21.02 -14.25
C VAL A 237 6.73 20.90 -13.80
N ARG A 238 5.82 21.19 -14.71
CA ARG A 238 4.36 21.14 -14.50
C ARG A 238 3.69 20.25 -15.53
N GLY A 239 2.56 19.67 -15.15
CA GLY A 239 1.83 18.70 -15.97
C GLY A 239 2.32 17.26 -15.73
N ILE A 240 1.38 16.34 -15.60
CA ILE A 240 1.63 14.98 -15.10
C ILE A 240 2.68 14.22 -15.91
N GLU A 241 2.68 14.38 -17.22
CA GLU A 241 3.63 13.72 -18.13
C GLU A 241 5.07 14.17 -17.87
N LYS A 242 5.30 15.49 -17.81
CA LYS A 242 6.63 16.05 -17.56
C LYS A 242 7.12 15.70 -16.16
N VAL A 243 6.24 15.80 -15.18
CA VAL A 243 6.56 15.47 -13.78
C VAL A 243 6.89 13.98 -13.64
N SER A 244 6.21 13.10 -14.37
CA SER A 244 6.53 11.67 -14.41
C SER A 244 7.94 11.43 -14.98
N GLY A 245 8.32 12.16 -16.04
CA GLY A 245 9.68 12.12 -16.60
C GLY A 245 10.75 12.62 -15.61
N GLU A 246 10.49 13.75 -14.94
CA GLU A 246 11.38 14.27 -13.89
C GLU A 246 11.53 13.27 -12.73
N ASN A 247 10.42 12.70 -12.26
CA ASN A 247 10.42 11.68 -11.21
C ASN A 247 11.24 10.45 -11.62
N ALA A 248 11.06 9.95 -12.85
CA ALA A 248 11.82 8.80 -13.36
C ALA A 248 13.33 9.08 -13.37
N LEU A 249 13.77 10.27 -13.76
CA LEU A 249 15.18 10.67 -13.74
C LEU A 249 15.74 10.75 -12.31
N ILE A 250 14.95 11.22 -11.35
CA ILE A 250 15.31 11.25 -9.93
C ILE A 250 15.53 9.83 -9.41
N MET A 251 14.57 8.92 -9.66
CA MET A 251 14.67 7.52 -9.23
C MET A 251 15.84 6.79 -9.90
N PHE A 252 16.07 7.05 -11.19
CA PHE A 252 17.23 6.55 -11.91
C PHE A 252 18.54 7.03 -11.29
N SER A 253 18.64 8.32 -10.94
CA SER A 253 19.84 8.89 -10.32
C SER A 253 20.14 8.25 -8.97
N TYR A 254 19.10 8.00 -8.15
CA TYR A 254 19.23 7.25 -6.92
C TYR A 254 19.73 5.82 -7.17
N ASN A 255 19.10 5.07 -8.09
CA ASN A 255 19.50 3.71 -8.43
C ASN A 255 20.93 3.64 -8.97
N PHE A 256 21.30 4.56 -9.85
CA PHE A 256 22.64 4.61 -10.43
C PHE A 256 23.70 4.83 -9.36
N ARG A 257 23.46 5.76 -8.44
CA ARG A 257 24.33 5.96 -7.28
C ARG A 257 24.39 4.73 -6.38
N ARG A 258 23.25 4.08 -6.15
CA ARG A 258 23.18 2.85 -5.34
C ARG A 258 23.99 1.72 -5.96
N LEU A 259 23.91 1.54 -7.28
CA LEU A 259 24.70 0.58 -8.04
C LEU A 259 26.20 0.86 -7.89
N LEU A 260 26.63 2.10 -8.13
CA LEU A 260 28.05 2.47 -7.99
C LEU A 260 28.59 2.26 -6.57
N ASN A 261 27.78 2.50 -5.55
CA ASN A 261 28.15 2.22 -4.17
C ASN A 261 28.23 0.72 -3.86
N LEU A 262 27.44 -0.10 -4.55
CA LEU A 262 27.37 -1.55 -4.32
C LEU A 262 28.55 -2.29 -4.97
N ILE A 263 28.92 -1.93 -6.20
CA ILE A 263 29.93 -2.66 -6.99
C ILE A 263 31.22 -1.87 -7.26
N GLY A 264 31.22 -0.56 -7.00
CA GLY A 264 32.34 0.31 -7.31
C GLY A 264 32.51 0.61 -8.80
N ILE A 265 33.32 1.63 -9.10
CA ILE A 265 33.50 2.12 -10.49
C ILE A 265 34.23 1.12 -11.39
N ALA A 266 35.16 0.33 -10.83
CA ALA A 266 35.95 -0.63 -11.58
C ALA A 266 35.08 -1.78 -12.12
N LEU A 267 34.25 -2.37 -11.26
CA LEU A 267 33.35 -3.46 -11.65
C LEU A 267 32.19 -2.94 -12.52
N PHE A 268 31.72 -1.72 -12.26
CA PHE A 268 30.75 -1.06 -13.14
C PHE A 268 31.28 -0.90 -14.57
N ARG A 269 32.54 -0.49 -14.77
CA ARG A 269 33.15 -0.40 -16.11
C ARG A 269 33.15 -1.76 -16.83
N LYS A 270 33.50 -2.83 -16.12
CA LYS A 270 33.44 -4.19 -16.66
C LYS A 270 32.01 -4.59 -17.02
N LEU A 271 31.02 -4.26 -16.19
CA LEU A 271 29.60 -4.48 -16.47
C LEU A 271 29.16 -3.78 -17.76
N ILE A 272 29.57 -2.53 -17.99
CA ILE A 272 29.23 -1.81 -19.22
C ILE A 272 29.85 -2.48 -20.46
N ILE A 273 31.10 -2.94 -20.38
CA ILE A 273 31.76 -3.67 -21.47
C ILE A 273 31.02 -4.99 -21.74
N ALA A 274 30.75 -5.77 -20.70
CA ALA A 274 30.03 -7.03 -20.80
C ALA A 274 28.62 -6.87 -21.39
N LEU A 275 27.90 -5.80 -21.03
CA LEU A 275 26.60 -5.47 -21.62
C LEU A 275 26.69 -5.14 -23.11
N LYS A 276 27.74 -4.42 -23.52
CA LYS A 276 27.99 -4.09 -24.93
C LYS A 276 28.32 -5.34 -25.75
N ASP A 277 29.08 -6.26 -25.18
CA ASP A 277 29.58 -7.45 -25.86
C ASP A 277 28.61 -8.64 -25.75
N GLY A 278 27.52 -8.51 -24.98
CA GLY A 278 26.52 -9.56 -24.76
C GLY A 278 26.95 -10.66 -23.78
N ASN A 279 28.13 -10.55 -23.15
CA ASN A 279 28.69 -11.56 -22.25
C ASN A 279 28.33 -11.28 -20.77
N ILE A 280 27.04 -11.26 -20.47
CA ILE A 280 26.53 -10.86 -19.14
C ILE A 280 26.80 -11.93 -18.06
N GLN A 281 26.94 -13.21 -18.43
CA GLN A 281 27.06 -14.28 -17.44
C GLN A 281 28.40 -14.26 -16.69
N GLU A 282 29.49 -13.95 -17.39
CA GLU A 282 30.82 -13.90 -16.78
C GLU A 282 30.92 -12.79 -15.73
N ILE A 283 30.37 -11.61 -16.02
CA ILE A 283 30.41 -10.48 -15.09
C ILE A 283 29.48 -10.67 -13.88
N LYS A 284 28.39 -11.43 -14.02
CA LYS A 284 27.49 -11.74 -12.89
C LYS A 284 28.22 -12.46 -11.77
N GLY A 285 29.01 -13.48 -12.09
CA GLY A 285 29.78 -14.21 -11.08
C GLY A 285 30.80 -13.33 -10.35
N GLU A 286 31.46 -12.42 -11.08
CA GLU A 286 32.38 -11.44 -10.47
C GLU A 286 31.65 -10.46 -9.54
N ILE A 287 30.47 -9.96 -9.95
CA ILE A 287 29.63 -9.08 -9.12
C ILE A 287 29.15 -9.81 -7.86
N GLU A 288 28.66 -11.04 -7.99
CA GLU A 288 28.21 -11.85 -6.86
C GLU A 288 29.34 -12.08 -5.85
N ALA A 289 30.52 -12.49 -6.33
CA ALA A 289 31.69 -12.68 -5.48
C ALA A 289 32.12 -11.38 -4.77
N TYR A 290 32.10 -10.25 -5.48
CA TYR A 290 32.44 -8.95 -4.91
C TYR A 290 31.45 -8.54 -3.81
N ILE A 291 30.14 -8.70 -4.05
CA ILE A 291 29.11 -8.38 -3.06
C ILE A 291 29.24 -9.28 -1.83
N LEU A 292 29.46 -10.59 -2.01
CA LEU A 292 29.64 -11.52 -0.89
C LEU A 292 30.86 -11.16 -0.04
N LEU A 293 32.01 -10.90 -0.68
CA LEU A 293 33.22 -10.48 0.01
C LEU A 293 33.00 -9.19 0.79
N PHE A 294 32.34 -8.19 0.18
CA PHE A 294 32.04 -6.93 0.83
C PHE A 294 31.14 -7.11 2.05
N LEU A 295 30.08 -7.92 1.92
CA LEU A 295 29.17 -8.23 3.04
C LEU A 295 29.87 -8.96 4.18
N ASP A 296 30.77 -9.91 3.90
CA ASP A 296 31.49 -10.65 4.94
C ASP A 296 32.55 -9.79 5.63
N ILE A 297 33.27 -8.94 4.89
CA ILE A 297 34.14 -7.92 5.48
C ILE A 297 33.33 -7.00 6.38
N TRP A 298 32.13 -6.59 5.95
CA TRP A 298 31.28 -5.69 6.73
C TRP A 298 30.73 -6.35 8.00
N LYS A 299 30.33 -7.63 7.94
CA LYS A 299 29.98 -8.42 9.13
C LYS A 299 31.15 -8.51 10.11
N TYR A 300 32.37 -8.74 9.60
CA TYR A 300 33.57 -8.79 10.44
C TYR A 300 33.87 -7.43 11.07
N PHE A 301 33.70 -6.34 10.31
CA PHE A 301 33.87 -4.97 10.79
C PHE A 301 32.83 -4.59 11.85
N ILE A 302 31.56 -5.02 11.70
CA ILE A 302 30.53 -4.86 12.73
C ILE A 302 30.90 -5.63 13.98
N LYS A 303 31.33 -6.90 13.88
CA LYS A 303 31.79 -7.68 15.04
C LYS A 303 32.95 -7.00 15.75
N ILE A 304 33.91 -6.45 15.01
CA ILE A 304 35.00 -5.66 15.59
C ILE A 304 34.43 -4.43 16.29
N ARG A 305 33.53 -3.67 15.66
CA ARG A 305 32.93 -2.47 16.26
C ARG A 305 32.09 -2.78 17.51
N GLU A 306 31.35 -3.88 17.52
CA GLU A 306 30.64 -4.39 18.70
C GLU A 306 31.63 -4.82 19.81
N PHE A 307 32.74 -5.44 19.44
CA PHE A 307 33.83 -5.80 20.37
C PHE A 307 34.53 -4.57 20.96
N TYR A 308 34.69 -3.49 20.19
CA TYR A 308 35.26 -2.22 20.65
C TYR A 308 34.25 -1.31 21.38
N ASN A 309 32.94 -1.46 21.13
CA ASN A 309 31.87 -0.72 21.82
C ASN A 309 31.63 -1.20 23.27
N PHE A 310 32.39 -2.16 23.78
CA PHE A 310 32.32 -2.59 25.20
C PHE A 310 33.12 -1.69 26.17
N ARG A 311 33.61 -0.51 25.73
CA ARG A 311 34.41 0.41 26.57
C ARG A 311 33.86 1.82 26.76
N GLU A 312 32.67 2.14 26.26
CA GLU A 312 32.05 3.45 26.49
C GLU A 312 30.57 3.32 26.91
N GLU A 313 30.31 2.62 28.02
CA GLU A 313 29.09 2.87 28.79
C GLU A 313 29.34 4.05 29.75
N SER A 314 29.00 5.25 29.29
CA SER A 314 28.54 6.33 30.17
C SER A 314 27.37 7.02 29.48
N VAL A 315 26.19 6.49 29.75
CA VAL A 315 24.89 6.95 29.24
C VAL A 315 24.69 8.44 29.50
N ILE A 316 24.44 9.22 28.43
CA ILE A 316 23.86 10.57 28.50
C ILE A 316 22.88 10.73 27.32
N TYR A 317 21.60 11.02 27.61
CA TYR A 317 20.56 11.34 26.63
C TYR A 317 20.10 12.80 26.83
N MET A 318 19.91 13.56 25.75
CA MET A 318 19.24 14.87 25.69
C MET A 318 18.35 14.96 24.45
N GLU A 319 17.19 15.65 24.62
CA GLU A 319 16.01 15.88 23.75
C GLU A 319 15.95 15.25 22.35
#